data_AF-A0A9P5U276-F1
#
_entry.id   AF-A0A9P5U276-F1
#
_cell.length_a   1.000
_cell.length_b   1.000
_cell.length_c   1.000
_cell.angle_alpha   90.00
_cell.angle_beta   90.00
_cell.angle_gamma   90.00
#
_symmetry.space_group_name_H-M   'P 1'
#
loop_
_entity.id
_entity.type
_entity.pdbx_description
1 polymer ?
#
loop_
_entity_poly.entity_id
_entity_poly.type
_entity_poly.pdbx_seq_one_letter_code
_entity_poly.pdbx_strand_id
1 'polypeptide(L)'
;MHGLRNEMEKRNNDDVPKVLGYSSADQRRSALVHAFSRNTQWAQGWIWDEGKKRFVGNPAQSIKLQRYLINLYCEKTESGECSTSSRGMTAYNMRKLRAKTVEYIQKKKKANLKGCLDSSDWGGVLKRMEHWTINLISYRCLLRTCNVVDLTVDDLDFTPLFNDETHIGITPVKCKTHQVGSLHSIFYTETDEQMMDFCVVRCLRAWLLISGIRKGYLLPKIYGHNQMQSSDEHIIRKSFLDNFRDALREIGEPPRIYTNQVFW
;
A
#
# COMPACT_ATOMS: atom_id res chain seq x y z
N MET A 1 -31.43 -4.84 56.98
CA MET A 1 -31.42 -5.69 55.77
C MET A 1 -31.55 -4.89 54.45
N HIS A 2 -31.14 -3.62 54.40
CA HIS A 2 -31.16 -2.80 53.15
C HIS A 2 -29.79 -2.21 52.76
N GLY A 3 -28.75 -2.34 53.60
CA GLY A 3 -27.41 -1.85 53.27
C GLY A 3 -26.56 -2.79 52.40
N LEU A 4 -26.74 -4.11 52.52
CA LEU A 4 -25.89 -5.10 51.83
C LEU A 4 -26.29 -5.34 50.36
N ARG A 5 -27.51 -4.97 49.96
CA ARG A 5 -27.97 -5.16 48.57
C ARG A 5 -27.41 -4.07 47.63
N ASN A 6 -27.23 -2.84 48.15
CA ASN A 6 -26.72 -1.71 47.38
C ASN A 6 -25.19 -1.74 47.19
N GLU A 7 -24.44 -2.42 48.08
CA GLU A 7 -22.98 -2.60 47.88
C GLU A 7 -22.64 -3.71 46.89
N MET A 8 -23.50 -4.73 46.73
CA MET A 8 -23.31 -5.77 45.70
C MET A 8 -23.67 -5.28 44.30
N GLU A 9 -24.65 -4.39 44.14
CA GLU A 9 -24.98 -3.80 42.83
C GLU A 9 -23.95 -2.76 42.37
N LYS A 10 -23.27 -2.05 43.29
CA LYS A 10 -22.19 -1.11 42.92
C LYS A 10 -20.88 -1.79 42.52
N ARG A 11 -20.57 -2.99 43.02
CA ARG A 11 -19.33 -3.71 42.66
C ARG A 11 -19.36 -4.38 41.29
N ASN A 12 -20.53 -4.55 40.68
CA ASN A 12 -20.65 -5.25 39.39
C ASN A 12 -20.50 -4.34 38.15
N ASN A 13 -20.51 -3.01 38.29
CA ASN A 13 -20.39 -2.11 37.14
C ASN A 13 -18.97 -1.57 36.89
N ASP A 14 -18.08 -1.58 37.89
CA ASP A 14 -16.72 -1.06 37.74
C ASP A 14 -15.69 -2.13 37.32
N ASP A 15 -16.05 -3.42 37.38
CA ASP A 15 -15.19 -4.56 37.02
C ASP A 15 -15.49 -5.15 35.63
N VAL A 16 -16.39 -4.55 34.86
CA VAL A 16 -16.55 -4.93 33.44
C VAL A 16 -15.29 -4.46 32.71
N PRO A 17 -14.44 -5.36 32.18
CA PRO A 17 -13.26 -4.94 31.45
C PRO A 17 -13.72 -4.03 30.32
N LYS A 18 -13.23 -2.77 30.32
CA LYS A 18 -13.45 -1.82 29.24
C LYS A 18 -13.32 -2.57 27.92
N VAL A 19 -14.40 -2.65 27.15
CA VAL A 19 -14.43 -3.41 25.89
C VAL A 19 -13.25 -2.93 25.05
N LEU A 20 -12.28 -3.82 24.84
CA LEU A 20 -11.08 -3.49 24.12
C LEU A 20 -11.43 -3.31 22.65
N GLY A 21 -11.28 -2.07 22.15
CA GLY A 21 -11.39 -1.81 20.72
C GLY A 21 -10.41 -2.67 19.91
N TYR A 22 -10.78 -3.01 18.67
CA TYR A 22 -10.05 -3.93 17.79
C TYR A 22 -8.53 -3.69 17.78
N SER A 23 -8.08 -2.44 17.65
CA SER A 23 -6.66 -2.09 17.57
C SER A 23 -5.88 -2.51 18.82
N SER A 24 -6.45 -2.28 20.00
CA SER A 24 -5.82 -2.67 21.28
C SER A 24 -5.86 -4.18 21.49
N ALA A 25 -6.92 -4.85 21.04
CA ALA A 25 -7.05 -6.30 21.10
C ALA A 25 -6.05 -7.00 20.16
N ASP A 26 -5.87 -6.53 18.92
CA ASP A 26 -4.91 -7.09 17.96
C ASP A 26 -3.46 -6.83 18.36
N GLN A 27 -3.16 -5.66 18.94
CA GLN A 27 -1.84 -5.38 19.51
C GLN A 27 -1.49 -6.36 20.63
N ARG A 28 -2.42 -6.60 21.56
CA ARG A 28 -2.23 -7.57 22.65
C ARG A 28 -2.08 -8.99 22.11
N ARG A 29 -2.89 -9.38 21.11
CA ARG A 29 -2.73 -10.68 20.44
C ARG A 29 -1.33 -10.81 19.84
N SER A 30 -0.87 -9.82 19.09
CA SER A 30 0.44 -9.85 18.44
C SER A 30 1.59 -9.95 19.46
N ALA A 31 1.50 -9.22 20.57
CA ALA A 31 2.46 -9.32 21.67
C ALA A 31 2.48 -10.72 22.30
N LEU A 32 1.30 -11.32 22.54
CA LEU A 32 1.20 -12.69 23.04
C LEU A 32 1.76 -13.69 22.03
N VAL A 33 1.46 -13.55 20.73
CA VAL A 33 2.00 -14.43 19.69
C VAL A 33 3.53 -14.41 19.72
N HIS A 34 4.12 -13.22 19.80
CA HIS A 34 5.56 -13.04 19.89
C HIS A 34 6.16 -13.57 21.20
N ALA A 35 5.45 -13.45 22.34
CA ALA A 35 5.91 -14.01 23.61
C ALA A 35 5.93 -15.55 23.57
N PHE A 36 4.88 -16.17 23.03
CA PHE A 36 4.76 -17.62 22.92
C PHE A 36 5.69 -18.21 21.86
N SER A 37 6.02 -17.49 20.78
CA SER A 37 6.94 -17.97 19.74
C SER A 37 8.39 -18.13 20.22
N ARG A 38 8.76 -17.53 21.36
CA ARG A 38 10.07 -17.74 21.99
C ARG A 38 10.23 -19.13 22.59
N ASN A 39 9.14 -19.84 22.86
CA ASN A 39 9.18 -21.23 23.31
C ASN A 39 8.77 -22.14 22.14
N THR A 40 9.68 -23.00 21.69
CA THR A 40 9.46 -23.89 20.53
C THR A 40 8.26 -24.81 20.69
N GLN A 41 7.89 -25.17 21.92
CA GLN A 41 6.69 -25.98 22.21
C GLN A 41 5.37 -25.20 22.05
N TRP A 42 5.42 -23.88 22.13
CA TRP A 42 4.25 -22.98 22.08
C TRP A 42 4.23 -22.11 20.83
N ALA A 43 5.20 -22.26 19.94
CA ALA A 43 5.22 -21.60 18.64
C ALA A 43 4.20 -22.19 17.65
N GLN A 44 3.68 -23.39 17.94
CA GLN A 44 2.67 -24.06 17.12
C GLN A 44 1.26 -23.52 17.38
N GLY A 45 0.37 -23.74 16.41
CA GLY A 45 -1.04 -23.34 16.50
C GLY A 45 -1.76 -23.98 17.69
N TRP A 46 -2.83 -23.32 18.17
CA TRP A 46 -3.66 -23.83 19.27
C TRP A 46 -4.49 -25.03 18.82
N ILE A 47 -4.05 -26.24 19.18
CA ILE A 47 -4.67 -27.50 18.77
C ILE A 47 -4.99 -28.39 19.97
N TRP A 48 -6.02 -29.22 19.82
CA TRP A 48 -6.32 -30.28 20.78
C TRP A 48 -5.34 -31.44 20.54
N ASP A 49 -4.58 -31.81 21.57
CA ASP A 49 -3.71 -32.98 21.56
C ASP A 49 -4.45 -34.16 22.20
N GLU A 50 -4.82 -35.14 21.38
CA GLU A 50 -5.55 -36.33 21.81
C GLU A 50 -4.76 -37.18 22.80
N GLY A 51 -3.43 -37.24 22.66
CA GLY A 51 -2.56 -38.02 23.55
C GLY A 51 -2.47 -37.42 24.95
N LYS A 52 -2.42 -36.09 25.06
CA LYS A 52 -2.35 -35.38 26.34
C LYS A 52 -3.71 -34.96 26.90
N LYS A 53 -4.79 -35.20 26.14
CA LYS A 53 -6.18 -34.78 26.45
C LYS A 53 -6.27 -33.30 26.88
N ARG A 54 -5.49 -32.43 26.22
CA ARG A 54 -5.46 -30.99 26.51
C ARG A 54 -5.13 -30.20 25.25
N PHE A 55 -5.47 -28.92 25.26
CA PHE A 55 -4.99 -27.99 24.24
C PHE A 55 -3.50 -27.68 24.46
N VAL A 56 -2.75 -27.61 23.36
CA VAL A 56 -1.34 -27.24 23.31
C VAL A 56 -1.09 -26.25 22.16
N GLY A 57 -0.01 -25.49 22.28
CA GLY A 57 0.37 -24.45 21.33
C GLY A 57 0.03 -23.05 21.83
N ASN A 58 -0.13 -22.11 20.90
CA ASN A 58 -0.32 -20.70 21.18
C ASN A 58 -1.81 -20.31 21.27
N PRO A 59 -2.38 -20.02 22.46
CA PRO A 59 -3.79 -19.65 22.57
C PRO A 59 -4.14 -18.35 21.82
N ALA A 60 -3.15 -17.48 21.59
CA ALA A 60 -3.33 -16.26 20.79
C ALA A 60 -3.51 -16.53 19.28
N GLN A 61 -3.27 -17.76 18.84
CA GLN A 61 -3.57 -18.25 17.48
C GLN A 61 -4.86 -19.08 17.42
N SER A 62 -5.64 -19.16 18.50
CA SER A 62 -6.88 -19.93 18.51
C SER A 62 -7.94 -19.37 17.54
N ILE A 63 -8.68 -20.27 16.89
CA ILE A 63 -9.78 -19.91 15.98
C ILE A 63 -10.84 -19.06 16.71
N LYS A 64 -11.10 -19.35 17.99
CA LYS A 64 -12.06 -18.58 18.81
C LYS A 64 -11.62 -17.12 18.95
N LEU A 65 -10.34 -16.86 19.24
CA LEU A 65 -9.82 -15.50 19.35
C LEU A 65 -9.79 -14.78 18.00
N GLN A 66 -9.46 -15.49 16.92
CA GLN A 66 -9.50 -14.93 15.56
C GLN A 66 -10.92 -14.49 15.18
N ARG A 67 -11.93 -15.33 15.42
CA ARG A 67 -13.34 -14.99 15.19
C ARG A 67 -13.78 -13.79 16.02
N TYR A 68 -13.37 -13.73 17.28
CA TYR A 68 -13.64 -12.56 18.13
C TYR A 68 -13.02 -11.27 17.56
N LEU A 69 -11.76 -11.31 17.11
CA LEU A 69 -11.13 -10.15 16.48
C LEU A 69 -11.79 -9.75 15.16
N ILE A 70 -12.23 -10.71 14.35
CA ILE A 70 -13.00 -10.44 13.13
C ILE A 70 -14.32 -9.73 13.47
N ASN A 71 -15.04 -10.20 14.49
CA ASN A 71 -16.28 -9.56 14.92
C ASN A 71 -16.03 -8.12 15.43
N LEU A 72 -15.02 -7.92 16.27
CA LEU A 72 -14.61 -6.57 16.70
C LEU A 72 -14.22 -5.67 15.51
N TYR A 73 -13.60 -6.24 14.48
CA TYR A 73 -13.25 -5.52 13.25
C TYR A 73 -14.51 -5.13 12.46
N CYS A 74 -15.47 -6.04 12.33
CA CYS A 74 -16.75 -5.77 11.67
C CYS A 74 -17.54 -4.71 12.44
N GLU A 75 -17.70 -4.85 13.75
CA GLU A 75 -18.38 -3.87 14.61
C GLU A 75 -17.74 -2.48 14.50
N LYS A 76 -16.40 -2.42 14.47
CA LYS A 76 -15.65 -1.17 14.26
C LYS A 76 -15.90 -0.58 12.86
N THR A 77 -16.04 -1.42 11.84
CA THR A 77 -16.33 -0.99 10.47
C THR A 77 -17.77 -0.49 10.34
N GLU A 78 -18.73 -1.19 10.96
CA GLU A 78 -20.15 -0.85 10.98
C GLU A 78 -20.43 0.45 11.75
N SER A 79 -19.68 0.72 12.82
CA SER A 79 -19.77 1.99 13.56
C SER A 79 -19.20 3.20 12.80
N GLY A 80 -18.71 3.00 11.57
CA GLY A 80 -18.11 4.05 10.75
C GLY A 80 -16.71 4.46 11.21
N GLU A 81 -16.17 3.84 12.26
CA GLU A 81 -14.77 3.97 12.65
C GLU A 81 -13.90 3.25 11.64
N CYS A 82 -13.53 3.94 10.56
CA CYS A 82 -12.62 3.41 9.56
C CYS A 82 -11.36 2.89 10.28
N SER A 83 -11.13 1.57 10.19
CA SER A 83 -9.98 0.93 10.80
C SER A 83 -8.74 1.73 10.42
N THR A 84 -7.96 2.12 11.41
CA THR A 84 -6.70 2.89 11.28
C THR A 84 -5.61 2.10 10.51
N SER A 85 -5.98 0.97 9.90
CA SER A 85 -5.26 0.31 8.82
C SER A 85 -5.41 1.13 7.54
N SER A 86 -4.29 1.56 6.98
CA SER A 86 -4.14 2.39 5.79
C SER A 86 -5.30 2.31 4.79
N ARG A 87 -6.00 3.44 4.56
CA ARG A 87 -6.98 3.54 3.48
C ARG A 87 -6.27 3.27 2.15
N GLY A 88 -6.79 2.34 1.36
CA GLY A 88 -6.29 2.09 0.01
C GLY A 88 -6.65 3.26 -0.91
N MET A 89 -5.78 3.57 -1.87
CA MET A 89 -6.10 4.63 -2.82
C MET A 89 -7.16 4.16 -3.82
N THR A 90 -8.20 4.97 -4.01
CA THR A 90 -9.36 4.61 -4.84
C THR A 90 -9.15 4.99 -6.31
N ALA A 91 -9.98 4.44 -7.19
CA ALA A 91 -10.09 4.90 -8.59
C ALA A 91 -10.30 6.42 -8.69
N TYR A 92 -11.11 7.00 -7.80
CA TYR A 92 -11.35 8.44 -7.76
C TYR A 92 -10.08 9.23 -7.44
N ASN A 93 -9.30 8.78 -6.46
CA ASN A 93 -8.04 9.41 -6.07
C ASN A 93 -7.02 9.33 -7.21
N MET A 94 -6.95 8.18 -7.90
CA MET A 94 -6.09 7.99 -9.07
C MET A 94 -6.40 8.97 -10.21
N ARG A 95 -7.69 9.16 -10.53
CA ARG A 95 -8.13 10.13 -11.55
C ARG A 95 -7.71 11.56 -11.18
N LYS A 96 -7.91 11.95 -9.92
CA LYS A 96 -7.48 13.27 -9.43
C LYS A 96 -5.98 13.47 -9.52
N LEU A 97 -5.20 12.45 -9.12
CA LEU A 97 -3.74 12.50 -9.16
C LEU A 97 -3.24 12.70 -10.60
N ARG A 98 -3.81 11.94 -11.55
CA ARG A 98 -3.51 12.12 -12.97
C ARG A 98 -3.90 13.51 -13.46
N ALA A 99 -5.11 13.96 -13.18
CA ALA A 99 -5.61 15.27 -13.61
C ALA A 99 -4.68 16.40 -13.15
N LYS A 100 -4.26 16.40 -11.88
CA LYS A 100 -3.31 17.37 -11.33
C LYS A 100 -1.93 17.30 -11.97
N THR A 101 -1.44 16.10 -12.23
CA THR A 101 -0.16 15.89 -12.92
C THR A 101 -0.21 16.46 -14.35
N VAL A 102 -1.26 16.16 -15.11
CA VAL A 102 -1.44 16.65 -16.48
C VAL A 102 -1.61 18.17 -16.53
N GLU A 103 -2.44 18.73 -15.63
CA GLU A 103 -2.63 20.18 -15.46
C GLU A 103 -1.29 20.88 -15.23
N TYR A 104 -0.48 20.36 -14.31
CA TYR A 104 0.83 20.90 -14.00
C TYR A 104 1.79 20.86 -15.20
N ILE A 105 1.84 19.73 -15.93
CA ILE A 105 2.68 19.58 -17.13
C ILE A 105 2.27 20.60 -18.20
N GLN A 106 0.97 20.77 -18.44
CA GLN A 106 0.47 21.74 -19.41
C GLN A 106 0.81 23.17 -19.00
N LYS A 107 0.67 23.52 -17.71
CA LYS A 107 1.04 24.83 -17.17
C LYS A 107 2.53 25.13 -17.38
N LYS A 108 3.42 24.18 -17.07
CA LYS A 108 4.87 24.35 -17.27
C LYS A 108 5.25 24.46 -18.75
N LYS A 109 4.61 23.70 -19.64
CA LYS A 109 4.81 23.84 -21.10
C LYS A 109 4.42 25.23 -21.60
N LYS A 110 3.28 25.76 -21.19
CA LYS A 110 2.81 27.10 -21.59
C LYS A 110 3.70 28.22 -21.07
N ALA A 111 4.24 28.05 -19.86
CA ALA A 111 4.99 29.12 -19.22
C ALA A 111 6.44 29.29 -19.72
N ASN A 112 6.97 28.39 -20.57
CA ASN A 112 8.40 28.37 -20.96
C ASN A 112 9.39 28.48 -19.78
N LEU A 113 8.93 28.20 -18.56
CA LEU A 113 9.69 28.35 -17.33
C LEU A 113 10.70 27.20 -17.23
N LYS A 114 11.85 27.36 -17.88
CA LYS A 114 13.04 26.57 -17.56
C LYS A 114 13.43 26.87 -16.11
N GLY A 115 13.29 25.86 -15.25
CA GLY A 115 14.11 25.72 -14.05
C GLY A 115 13.78 26.57 -12.82
N CYS A 116 12.84 27.53 -12.87
CA CYS A 116 12.42 28.18 -11.63
C CYS A 116 11.41 27.28 -10.91
N LEU A 117 11.90 26.52 -9.92
CA LEU A 117 11.03 25.97 -8.89
C LEU A 117 10.57 27.13 -8.03
N ASP A 118 9.27 27.35 -8.07
CA ASP A 118 8.61 28.18 -7.08
C ASP A 118 8.88 27.53 -5.71
N SER A 119 9.23 28.30 -4.68
CA SER A 119 9.63 27.71 -3.38
C SER A 119 8.52 26.87 -2.71
N SER A 120 7.29 27.01 -3.21
CA SER A 120 6.08 26.28 -2.81
C SER A 120 5.86 24.96 -3.56
N ASP A 121 6.63 24.68 -4.62
CA ASP A 121 6.42 23.50 -5.46
C ASP A 121 7.10 22.25 -4.89
N TRP A 122 6.29 21.36 -4.32
CA TRP A 122 6.77 20.13 -3.67
C TRP A 122 7.39 19.13 -4.65
N GLY A 123 7.13 19.25 -5.96
CA GLY A 123 7.65 18.32 -6.95
C GLY A 123 7.53 18.84 -8.38
N GLY A 124 8.62 18.73 -9.15
CA GLY A 124 8.62 19.02 -10.58
C GLY A 124 7.87 17.99 -11.42
N VAL A 125 7.92 18.15 -12.74
CA VAL A 125 7.22 17.28 -13.72
C VAL A 125 7.57 15.80 -13.53
N LEU A 126 8.86 15.45 -13.41
CA LEU A 126 9.31 14.07 -13.25
C LEU A 126 8.81 13.50 -11.92
N LYS A 127 8.89 14.27 -10.83
CA LYS A 127 8.49 13.80 -9.50
C LYS A 127 6.99 13.46 -9.44
N ARG A 128 6.15 14.29 -10.08
CA ARG A 128 4.70 14.05 -10.17
C ARG A 128 4.37 12.87 -11.07
N MET A 129 5.04 12.76 -12.22
CA MET A 129 4.91 11.61 -13.11
C MET A 129 5.35 10.31 -12.43
N GLU A 130 6.49 10.31 -11.74
CA GLU A 130 7.00 9.18 -10.94
C GLU A 130 5.93 8.70 -9.94
N HIS A 131 5.32 9.63 -9.20
CA HIS A 131 4.26 9.30 -8.25
C HIS A 131 3.04 8.72 -8.95
N TRP A 132 2.54 9.35 -10.01
CA TRP A 132 1.38 8.81 -10.73
C TRP A 132 1.66 7.40 -11.28
N THR A 133 2.85 7.18 -11.87
CA THR A 133 3.27 5.88 -12.41
C THR A 133 3.37 4.81 -11.33
N ILE A 134 4.05 5.08 -10.21
CA ILE A 134 4.13 4.15 -9.08
C ILE A 134 2.74 3.75 -8.61
N ASN A 135 1.88 4.74 -8.43
CA ASN A 135 0.55 4.54 -7.90
C ASN A 135 -0.33 3.74 -8.85
N LEU A 136 -0.23 4.02 -10.16
CA LEU A 136 -1.03 3.32 -11.16
C LEU A 136 -0.60 1.87 -11.33
N ILE A 137 0.71 1.60 -11.40
CA ILE A 137 1.23 0.24 -11.48
C ILE A 137 0.84 -0.54 -10.23
N SER A 138 1.00 0.06 -9.04
CA SER A 138 0.60 -0.58 -7.79
C SER A 138 -0.90 -0.92 -7.79
N TYR A 139 -1.76 0.02 -8.21
CA TYR A 139 -3.21 -0.17 -8.29
C TYR A 139 -3.63 -1.25 -9.29
N ARG A 140 -3.05 -1.23 -10.50
CA ARG A 140 -3.46 -2.13 -11.60
C ARG A 140 -2.86 -3.52 -11.50
N CYS A 141 -1.65 -3.63 -10.97
CA CYS A 141 -0.94 -4.90 -10.82
C CYS A 141 -1.13 -5.53 -9.43
N LEU A 142 -1.85 -4.85 -8.53
CA LEU A 142 -1.98 -5.23 -7.11
C LEU A 142 -0.61 -5.45 -6.45
N LEU A 143 0.38 -4.66 -6.88
CA LEU A 143 1.74 -4.71 -6.35
C LEU A 143 1.88 -3.75 -5.18
N ARG A 144 2.65 -4.17 -4.17
CA ARG A 144 3.08 -3.26 -3.11
C ARG A 144 4.00 -2.21 -3.72
N THR A 145 3.90 -0.98 -3.25
CA THR A 145 4.73 0.15 -3.72
C THR A 145 6.23 -0.15 -3.66
N CYS A 146 6.70 -0.88 -2.63
CA CYS A 146 8.11 -1.27 -2.56
C CYS A 146 8.53 -2.15 -3.74
N ASN A 147 7.67 -3.07 -4.18
CA ASN A 147 7.95 -3.94 -5.31
C ASN A 147 7.94 -3.17 -6.63
N VAL A 148 7.07 -2.15 -6.75
CA VAL A 148 7.01 -1.28 -7.94
C VAL A 148 8.26 -0.43 -8.06
N VAL A 149 8.76 0.13 -6.96
CA VAL A 149 9.99 0.93 -6.94
C VAL A 149 11.23 0.09 -7.30
N ASP A 150 11.19 -1.22 -7.02
CA ASP A 150 12.26 -2.16 -7.33
C ASP A 150 12.25 -2.68 -8.78
N LEU A 151 11.25 -2.30 -9.59
CA LEU A 151 11.17 -2.65 -11.00
C LEU A 151 12.30 -2.01 -11.79
N THR A 152 12.84 -2.77 -12.72
CA THR A 152 13.84 -2.37 -13.70
C THR A 152 13.22 -2.30 -15.09
N VAL A 153 13.92 -1.66 -16.03
CA VAL A 153 13.49 -1.66 -17.44
C VAL A 153 13.45 -3.07 -18.01
N ASP A 154 14.35 -3.95 -17.56
CA ASP A 154 14.41 -5.35 -18.01
C ASP A 154 13.23 -6.20 -17.50
N ASP A 155 12.53 -5.72 -16.46
CA ASP A 155 11.28 -6.32 -15.99
C ASP A 155 10.08 -5.98 -16.89
N LEU A 156 10.26 -5.07 -17.87
CA LEU A 156 9.25 -4.73 -18.86
C LEU A 156 9.43 -5.59 -20.11
N ASP A 157 8.34 -6.25 -20.50
CA ASP A 157 8.27 -7.00 -21.74
C ASP A 157 7.48 -6.19 -22.78
N PHE A 158 8.13 -5.88 -23.89
CA PHE A 158 7.53 -5.17 -25.03
C PHE A 158 7.20 -6.11 -26.18
N THR A 159 7.25 -7.43 -25.96
CA THR A 159 6.99 -8.42 -27.00
C THR A 159 5.54 -8.27 -27.49
N PRO A 160 5.32 -8.18 -28.81
CA PRO A 160 3.97 -8.16 -29.35
C PRO A 160 3.30 -9.51 -29.08
N LEU A 161 2.24 -9.48 -28.29
CA LEU A 161 1.30 -10.59 -28.14
C LEU A 161 0.26 -10.44 -29.26
N PHE A 162 0.04 -11.51 -30.02
CA PHE A 162 -1.02 -11.72 -31.02
C PHE A 162 -1.85 -10.48 -31.46
N ASN A 163 -1.76 -10.14 -32.76
CA ASN A 163 -2.53 -9.11 -33.49
C ASN A 163 -1.96 -7.68 -33.56
N ASP A 164 -0.63 -7.49 -33.51
CA ASP A 164 0.04 -6.18 -33.68
C ASP A 164 -0.38 -5.08 -32.68
N GLU A 165 -1.13 -5.43 -31.62
CA GLU A 165 -1.50 -4.49 -30.58
C GLU A 165 -0.28 -4.17 -29.68
N THR A 166 -0.16 -2.91 -29.27
CA THR A 166 0.93 -2.50 -28.37
C THR A 166 0.62 -3.01 -26.97
N HIS A 167 1.41 -3.97 -26.52
CA HIS A 167 1.32 -4.55 -25.18
C HIS A 167 2.54 -4.18 -24.34
N ILE A 168 2.33 -4.11 -23.03
CA ILE A 168 3.44 -4.08 -22.06
C ILE A 168 3.18 -5.17 -21.02
N GLY A 169 4.06 -6.16 -20.98
CA GLY A 169 4.19 -7.09 -19.88
C GLY A 169 5.00 -6.48 -18.75
N ILE A 170 4.56 -6.68 -17.51
CA ILE A 170 5.34 -6.36 -16.32
C ILE A 170 5.62 -7.68 -15.61
N THR A 171 6.89 -8.02 -15.48
CA THR A 171 7.35 -9.24 -14.81
C THR A 171 7.97 -8.87 -13.47
N PRO A 172 7.24 -8.94 -12.35
CA PRO A 172 7.80 -8.60 -11.06
C PRO A 172 8.73 -9.72 -10.56
N VAL A 173 10.00 -9.72 -10.99
CA VAL A 173 11.00 -10.77 -10.71
C VAL A 173 11.30 -10.92 -9.19
N LYS A 174 11.07 -9.88 -8.40
CA LYS A 174 11.47 -9.83 -6.98
C LYS A 174 10.32 -10.09 -5.98
N CYS A 175 9.12 -10.42 -6.44
CA CYS A 175 8.02 -10.78 -5.56
C CYS A 175 8.26 -12.17 -4.92
N LYS A 176 8.89 -12.19 -3.74
CA LYS A 176 9.06 -13.38 -2.89
C LYS A 176 7.73 -13.86 -2.29
N THR A 177 6.76 -14.24 -3.11
CA THR A 177 5.49 -14.82 -2.64
C THR A 177 5.25 -16.24 -3.13
N HIS A 178 6.00 -16.75 -4.11
CA HIS A 178 5.83 -18.13 -4.53
C HIS A 178 6.81 -19.06 -3.82
N GLN A 179 6.29 -19.92 -2.95
CA GLN A 179 7.05 -21.03 -2.36
C GLN A 179 7.32 -22.15 -3.38
N VAL A 180 6.66 -22.18 -4.56
CA VAL A 180 6.71 -23.32 -5.50
C VAL A 180 6.54 -22.97 -7.01
N GLY A 181 6.52 -21.71 -7.45
CA GLY A 181 6.07 -21.41 -8.85
C GLY A 181 6.79 -20.26 -9.53
N SER A 182 7.11 -20.46 -10.80
CA SER A 182 7.62 -19.46 -11.74
C SER A 182 6.78 -18.17 -11.70
N LEU A 183 7.46 -17.02 -11.64
CA LEU A 183 6.80 -15.71 -11.70
C LEU A 183 6.12 -15.54 -13.06
N HIS A 184 4.84 -15.18 -13.04
CA HIS A 184 4.07 -14.95 -14.25
C HIS A 184 4.05 -13.45 -14.58
N SER A 185 4.32 -13.11 -15.83
CA SER A 185 4.21 -11.75 -16.34
C SER A 185 2.74 -11.32 -16.38
N ILE A 186 2.47 -10.08 -15.98
CA ILE A 186 1.13 -9.48 -16.11
C ILE A 186 1.15 -8.61 -17.36
N PHE A 187 0.34 -8.96 -18.35
CA PHE A 187 0.26 -8.24 -19.61
C PHE A 187 -0.87 -7.22 -19.60
N TYR A 188 -0.55 -6.00 -20.05
CA TYR A 188 -1.52 -4.93 -20.26
C TYR A 188 -1.59 -4.55 -21.72
N THR A 189 -2.82 -4.41 -22.21
CA THR A 189 -3.12 -3.78 -23.50
C THR A 189 -3.42 -2.30 -23.28
N GLU A 190 -3.34 -1.50 -24.35
CA GLU A 190 -3.79 -0.12 -24.29
C GLU A 190 -5.30 -0.09 -24.03
N THR A 191 -5.74 0.61 -22.98
CA THR A 191 -7.16 0.72 -22.66
C THR A 191 -7.86 1.76 -23.52
N ASP A 192 -9.17 1.57 -23.70
CA ASP A 192 -10.07 2.54 -24.34
C ASP A 192 -10.00 3.95 -23.73
N GLU A 193 -10.49 4.93 -24.48
CA GLU A 193 -10.47 6.35 -24.11
C GLU A 193 -11.18 6.63 -22.77
N GLN A 194 -12.29 5.94 -22.50
CA GLN A 194 -13.03 6.06 -21.23
C GLN A 194 -12.23 5.62 -20.00
N MET A 195 -11.24 4.74 -20.19
CA MET A 195 -10.39 4.19 -19.14
C MET A 195 -8.96 4.71 -19.20
N MET A 196 -8.72 5.79 -19.97
CA MET A 196 -7.38 6.35 -20.19
C MET A 196 -6.65 6.69 -18.88
N ASP A 197 -7.40 7.03 -17.83
CA ASP A 197 -6.86 7.38 -16.51
C ASP A 197 -6.14 6.21 -15.83
N PHE A 198 -6.51 4.99 -16.21
CA PHE A 198 -6.02 3.74 -15.65
C PHE A 198 -5.12 2.95 -16.62
N CYS A 199 -4.77 3.55 -17.77
CA CYS A 199 -3.99 2.90 -18.80
C CYS A 199 -2.50 2.83 -18.40
N VAL A 200 -2.06 1.65 -17.96
CA VAL A 200 -0.67 1.39 -17.59
C VAL A 200 0.26 1.62 -18.79
N VAL A 201 -0.14 1.16 -19.98
CA VAL A 201 0.64 1.30 -21.22
C VAL A 201 0.92 2.76 -21.54
N ARG A 202 -0.11 3.61 -21.55
CA ARG A 202 0.04 5.07 -21.79
C ARG A 202 0.87 5.74 -20.70
N CYS A 203 0.67 5.36 -19.45
CA CYS A 203 1.41 5.93 -18.33
C CYS A 203 2.91 5.60 -18.42
N LEU A 204 3.26 4.33 -18.67
CA LEU A 204 4.63 3.88 -18.86
C LEU A 204 5.27 4.53 -20.08
N ARG A 205 4.56 4.59 -21.21
CA ARG A 205 5.05 5.29 -22.42
C ARG A 205 5.35 6.75 -22.13
N ALA A 206 4.45 7.47 -21.45
CA ALA A 206 4.67 8.86 -21.07
C ALA A 206 5.85 9.00 -20.10
N TRP A 207 5.96 8.11 -19.12
CA TRP A 207 7.06 8.09 -18.17
C TRP A 207 8.41 7.86 -18.86
N LEU A 208 8.54 6.83 -19.70
CA LEU A 208 9.78 6.52 -20.42
C LEU A 208 10.19 7.66 -21.36
N LEU A 209 9.23 8.30 -22.02
CA LEU A 209 9.49 9.44 -22.90
C LEU A 209 9.98 10.69 -22.13
N ILE A 210 9.39 10.98 -20.97
CA ILE A 210 9.75 12.17 -20.18
C ILE A 210 11.05 11.93 -19.40
N SER A 211 11.24 10.73 -18.85
CA SER A 211 12.42 10.36 -18.05
C SER A 211 13.65 10.07 -18.90
N GLY A 212 13.47 9.57 -20.14
CA GLY A 212 14.56 9.17 -21.02
C GLY A 212 15.29 7.90 -20.59
N ILE A 213 14.75 7.15 -19.62
CA ILE A 213 15.38 5.94 -19.08
C ILE A 213 15.33 4.82 -20.13
N ARG A 214 16.46 4.13 -20.30
CA ARG A 214 16.58 2.99 -21.21
C ARG A 214 17.10 1.71 -20.56
N LYS A 215 17.73 1.81 -19.39
CA LYS A 215 18.35 0.70 -18.63
C LYS A 215 18.34 1.02 -17.14
N GLY A 216 18.48 0.00 -16.30
CA GLY A 216 18.51 0.14 -14.84
C GLY A 216 17.11 0.15 -14.21
N TYR A 217 16.96 0.81 -13.06
CA TYR A 217 15.66 0.95 -12.40
C TYR A 217 14.69 1.74 -13.27
N LEU A 218 13.45 1.26 -13.34
CA LEU A 218 12.36 1.91 -14.06
C LEU A 218 12.02 3.26 -13.41
N LEU A 219 12.15 3.34 -12.09
CA LEU A 219 11.82 4.50 -11.27
C LEU A 219 13.05 4.87 -10.42
N PRO A 220 14.07 5.49 -11.03
CA PRO A 220 15.28 5.84 -10.33
C PRO A 220 15.06 7.05 -9.44
N LYS A 221 15.96 7.22 -8.48
CA LYS A 221 15.90 8.31 -7.52
C LYS A 221 15.98 9.69 -8.20
N ILE A 222 14.90 10.45 -8.13
CA ILE A 222 14.88 11.87 -8.52
C ILE A 222 15.21 12.74 -7.30
N TYR A 223 16.24 13.57 -7.41
CA TYR A 223 16.64 14.54 -6.39
C TYR A 223 15.90 15.88 -6.57
N GLY A 224 16.15 16.82 -5.64
CA GLY A 224 15.69 18.21 -5.76
C GLY A 224 16.03 18.78 -7.14
N HIS A 225 15.19 19.71 -7.60
CA HIS A 225 15.28 20.32 -8.93
C HIS A 225 14.89 19.46 -10.14
N ASN A 226 14.17 18.35 -9.93
CA ASN A 226 13.64 17.54 -11.03
C ASN A 226 14.77 16.99 -11.92
N GLN A 227 15.90 16.62 -11.28
CA GLN A 227 17.07 16.05 -11.94
C GLN A 227 17.21 14.57 -11.59
N MET A 228 17.49 13.76 -12.61
CA MET A 228 17.74 12.33 -12.51
C MET A 228 19.26 12.13 -12.58
N GLN A 229 19.85 11.44 -11.61
CA GLN A 229 21.31 11.39 -11.46
C GLN A 229 21.93 10.15 -12.13
N SER A 230 21.39 8.97 -11.87
CA SER A 230 21.76 7.69 -12.47
C SER A 230 20.59 6.72 -12.34
N SER A 231 20.43 5.80 -13.30
CA SER A 231 19.38 4.78 -13.26
C SER A 231 19.70 3.60 -12.32
N ASP A 232 20.83 3.63 -11.62
CA ASP A 232 21.29 2.55 -10.75
C ASP A 232 20.83 2.67 -9.29
N GLU A 233 20.24 3.82 -8.90
CA GLU A 233 19.70 4.02 -7.55
C GLU A 233 18.16 4.04 -7.58
N HIS A 234 17.53 3.18 -6.79
CA HIS A 234 16.07 3.18 -6.60
C HIS A 234 15.62 4.21 -5.55
N ILE A 235 14.33 4.55 -5.58
CA ILE A 235 13.73 5.52 -4.66
C ILE A 235 13.74 4.98 -3.23
N ILE A 236 14.23 5.79 -2.29
CA ILE A 236 14.17 5.46 -0.86
C ILE A 236 12.72 5.58 -0.38
N ARG A 237 12.17 4.53 0.24
CA ARG A 237 10.79 4.47 0.75
C ARG A 237 10.36 5.71 1.54
N LYS A 238 11.23 6.22 2.42
CA LYS A 238 10.94 7.42 3.22
C LYS A 238 10.70 8.65 2.33
N SER A 239 11.57 8.87 1.35
CA SER A 239 11.44 9.98 0.40
C SER A 239 10.18 9.85 -0.47
N PHE A 240 9.84 8.63 -0.88
CA PHE A 240 8.58 8.38 -1.56
C PHE A 240 7.38 8.76 -0.67
N LEU A 241 7.34 8.30 0.58
CA LEU A 241 6.21 8.58 1.47
C LEU A 241 6.04 10.08 1.77
N ASP A 242 7.13 10.82 1.89
CA ASP A 242 7.07 12.26 2.12
C ASP A 242 6.47 12.99 0.91
N ASN A 243 6.96 12.69 -0.30
CA ASN A 243 6.41 13.25 -1.54
C ASN A 243 4.98 12.77 -1.81
N PHE A 244 4.64 11.53 -1.46
CA PHE A 244 3.30 11.00 -1.60
C PHE A 244 2.29 11.75 -0.71
N ARG A 245 2.71 12.17 0.50
CA ARG A 245 1.85 13.00 1.36
C ARG A 245 1.57 14.36 0.71
N ASP A 246 2.53 14.95 0.02
CA ASP A 246 2.32 16.19 -0.71
C ASP A 246 1.40 16.02 -1.92
N ALA A 247 1.57 14.92 -2.65
CA ALA A 247 0.66 14.53 -3.74
C ALA A 247 -0.79 14.37 -3.24
N LEU A 248 -0.97 13.75 -2.07
CA LEU A 248 -2.29 13.60 -1.44
C LEU A 248 -2.90 14.94 -1.02
N ARG A 249 -2.09 15.85 -0.44
CA ARG A 249 -2.55 17.20 -0.07
C ARG A 249 -3.07 17.96 -1.30
N GLU A 250 -2.40 17.81 -2.43
CA GLU A 250 -2.78 18.48 -3.67
C GLU A 250 -4.13 18.01 -4.25
N ILE A 251 -4.49 16.74 -4.04
CA ILE A 251 -5.81 16.21 -4.44
C ILE A 251 -6.89 16.37 -3.35
N GLY A 252 -6.53 17.01 -2.23
CA GLY A 252 -7.43 17.26 -1.08
C GLY A 252 -7.62 16.05 -0.15
N GLU A 253 -6.76 15.03 -0.24
CA GLU A 253 -6.84 13.83 0.58
C GLU A 253 -5.97 13.97 1.85
N PRO A 254 -6.48 13.61 3.03
CA PRO A 254 -5.73 13.69 4.29
C PRO A 254 -4.60 12.64 4.33
N PRO A 255 -3.32 13.04 4.38
CA PRO A 255 -2.21 12.10 4.23
C PRO A 255 -2.04 11.11 5.38
N ARG A 256 -2.52 11.47 6.58
CA ARG A 256 -2.37 10.67 7.81
C ARG A 256 -3.09 9.33 7.75
N ILE A 257 -4.00 9.13 6.80
CA ILE A 257 -4.77 7.89 6.64
C ILE A 257 -4.00 6.85 5.82
N TYR A 258 -2.92 7.23 5.13
CA TYR A 258 -2.12 6.35 4.26
C TYR A 258 -0.78 6.01 4.94
N THR A 259 -0.83 5.25 6.03
CA THR A 259 0.29 5.14 6.99
C THR A 259 1.42 4.22 6.57
N ASN A 260 1.17 3.14 5.80
CA ASN A 260 2.21 2.15 5.49
C ASN A 260 2.11 1.46 4.14
N GLN A 261 0.94 1.47 3.50
CA GLN A 261 0.66 0.81 2.24
C GLN A 261 -0.24 1.74 1.41
N VAL A 262 0.20 2.04 0.20
CA VAL A 262 -0.59 2.82 -0.75
C VAL A 262 -1.73 1.95 -1.32
N PHE A 263 -1.55 0.63 -1.35
CA PHE A 263 -2.56 -0.31 -1.84
C PHE A 263 -2.57 -1.65 -1.09
N TRP A 264 -3.79 -2.10 -0.82
CA TRP A 264 -4.28 -3.48 -0.79
C TRP A 264 -5.53 -3.52 -1.64
#